data_AF-A0A2D0L9G8-F1
#
_entry.id   AF-A0A2D0L9G8-F1
#
_cell.length_a   1.000
_cell.length_b   1.000
_cell.length_c   1.000
_cell.angle_alpha   90.00
_cell.angle_beta   90.00
_cell.angle_gamma   90.00
#
_symmetry.space_group_name_H-M   'P 1'
#
loop_
_entity.id
_entity.type
_entity.pdbx_description
1 polymer ?
#
loop_
_entity_poly.entity_id
_entity_poly.type
_entity_poly.pdbx_seq_one_letter_code
_entity_poly.pdbx_strand_id
1 'polypeptide(L)' 'MTKIDAEISLELLNKYWDELSNIMVENCHETDDLCTVEPFLHFSRGTNVIDIWHWFEDQTPDFHISKMLY' A
#
# COMPACT_ATOMS: atom_id res chain seq x y z
N MET A 1 8.26 6.86 -27.09
CA MET A 1 7.88 7.37 -25.76
C MET A 1 8.52 6.49 -24.72
N THR A 2 9.59 6.97 -24.11
CA THR A 2 10.30 6.25 -23.04
C THR A 2 9.38 6.23 -21.83
N LYS A 3 8.77 5.07 -21.53
CA LYS A 3 8.25 4.80 -20.19
C LYS A 3 9.45 4.87 -19.27
N ILE A 4 9.59 5.99 -18.57
CA ILE A 4 10.39 5.99 -17.35
C ILE A 4 9.45 5.36 -16.33
N ASP A 5 9.41 4.03 -16.32
CA ASP A 5 8.97 3.28 -15.15
C ASP A 5 10.10 3.54 -14.13
N ALA A 6 10.07 4.72 -13.48
CA ALA A 6 11.02 5.04 -12.43
C ALA A 6 10.78 4.01 -11.33
N GLU A 7 11.69 3.06 -11.17
CA GLU A 7 11.66 2.12 -10.05
C GLU A 7 11.48 2.93 -8.76
N ILE A 8 10.39 2.67 -8.05
CA ILE A 8 10.12 3.32 -6.77
C ILE A 8 11.21 2.84 -5.81
N SER A 9 11.98 3.77 -5.24
CA SER A 9 13.06 3.40 -4.35
C SER A 9 12.53 2.80 -3.05
N LEU A 10 13.31 1.90 -2.42
CA LEU A 10 12.97 1.32 -1.12
C LEU A 10 12.74 2.39 -0.04
N GLU A 11 13.51 3.49 -0.07
CA GLU A 11 13.33 4.61 0.85
C GLU A 11 11.95 5.27 0.68
N LEU A 12 11.50 5.44 -0.58
CA LEU A 12 10.20 6.04 -0.87
C LEU A 12 9.06 5.09 -0.47
N LEU A 13 9.21 3.78 -0.71
CA LEU A 13 8.24 2.79 -0.24
C LEU A 13 8.14 2.76 1.28
N ASN A 14 9.24 2.84 2.02
CA ASN A 14 9.19 2.93 3.48
C ASN A 14 8.43 4.17 3.96
N LYS A 15 8.59 5.33 3.30
CA LYS A 15 7.80 6.53 3.61
C LYS A 15 6.32 6.33 3.34
N TYR A 16 5.96 5.74 2.20
CA TYR A 16 4.56 5.43 1.90
C TYR A 16 3.98 4.40 2.87
N TRP A 17 4.77 3.44 3.34
CA TRP A 17 4.35 2.51 4.37
C TRP A 17 4.05 3.23 5.69
N ASP A 18 4.93 4.14 6.12
CA ASP A 18 4.70 4.96 7.31
C ASP A 18 3.43 5.81 7.15
N GLU A 19 3.19 6.40 5.98
CA GLU A 19 1.95 7.11 5.67
C GLU A 19 0.72 6.20 5.76
N LEU A 20 0.76 5.02 5.13
CA LEU A 20 -0.33 4.03 5.18
C LEU A 20 -0.63 3.60 6.63
N SER A 21 0.40 3.43 7.46
CA SER A 21 0.23 3.01 8.87
C SER A 21 -0.53 4.03 9.73
N ASN A 22 -0.58 5.29 9.29
CA ASN A 22 -1.34 6.35 9.95
C ASN A 22 -2.78 6.48 9.42
N ILE A 23 -3.11 5.81 8.32
CA ILE A 23 -4.44 5.81 7.74
C ILE A 23 -5.36 4.92 8.58
N MET A 24 -6.53 5.45 8.93
CA MET A 24 -7.57 4.64 9.57
C MET A 24 -8.13 3.59 8.59
N VAL A 25 -8.42 2.42 9.13
CA VAL A 25 -9.01 1.30 8.39
C VAL A 25 -10.33 0.89 9.03
N GLU A 26 -11.29 0.49 8.20
CA GLU A 26 -12.61 0.02 8.62
C GLU A 26 -12.94 -1.30 7.91
N ASN A 27 -13.90 -2.07 8.43
CA ASN A 27 -14.34 -3.27 7.72
C ASN A 27 -14.94 -2.89 6.38
N CYS A 28 -14.49 -3.57 5.32
CA CYS A 28 -15.10 -3.46 4.01
C CYS A 28 -16.57 -3.89 4.12
N HIS A 29 -17.51 -3.12 3.56
CA HIS A 29 -18.96 -3.28 3.78
C HIS A 29 -19.50 -4.71 3.61
N GLU A 30 -18.86 -5.52 2.76
CA GLU A 30 -19.32 -6.85 2.37
C GLU A 30 -18.36 -7.99 2.74
N THR A 31 -17.22 -7.71 3.38
CA THR A 31 -16.22 -8.72 3.77
C THR A 31 -15.65 -8.44 5.15
N ASP A 32 -15.03 -9.45 5.77
CA ASP A 32 -14.26 -9.26 7.02
C ASP A 32 -12.89 -8.60 6.77
N ASP A 33 -12.63 -8.10 5.57
CA ASP A 33 -11.38 -7.43 5.22
C ASP A 33 -11.35 -5.99 5.72
N LEU A 34 -10.14 -5.45 5.85
CA LEU A 34 -9.91 -4.06 6.21
C LEU A 34 -9.73 -3.21 4.95
N CYS A 35 -10.44 -2.09 4.90
CA CYS A 35 -10.43 -1.12 3.83
C CYS A 35 -9.99 0.26 4.36
N THR A 36 -9.28 1.04 3.55
CA THR A 36 -8.90 2.41 3.93
C THR A 36 -10.12 3.32 4.02
N VAL A 37 -10.21 4.16 5.06
CA VAL A 37 -11.31 5.14 5.18
C VAL A 37 -11.10 6.40 4.35
N GLU A 38 -9.90 6.58 3.80
CA GLU A 38 -9.52 7.68 2.93
C GLU A 38 -8.70 7.17 1.73
N PRO A 39 -8.58 7.96 0.64
CA PRO A 39 -7.72 7.60 -0.49
C PRO A 39 -6.25 7.53 -0.07
N PHE A 40 -5.50 6.61 -0.68
CA PHE A 40 -4.07 6.46 -0.46
C PHE A 40 -3.34 6.33 -1.80
N LEU A 41 -2.41 7.24 -2.08
CA LEU A 41 -1.73 7.32 -3.38
C LEU A 41 -2.73 7.37 -4.56
N HIS A 42 -2.76 6.32 -5.38
CA HIS A 42 -3.68 6.16 -6.50
C HIS A 42 -4.88 5.26 -6.17
N PHE A 43 -4.93 4.71 -4.95
CA PHE A 43 -6.04 3.91 -4.44
C PHE A 43 -7.16 4.80 -3.91
N SER A 44 -8.39 4.50 -4.31
CA SER A 44 -9.57 5.17 -3.79
C SER A 44 -9.83 4.82 -2.32
N ARG A 45 -10.62 5.64 -1.63
CA ARG A 45 -11.24 5.24 -0.35
C ARG A 45 -11.96 3.90 -0.52
N GLY A 46 -11.87 3.04 0.48
CA GLY A 46 -12.52 1.73 0.49
C GLY A 46 -11.72 0.66 -0.25
N THR A 47 -10.44 0.91 -0.54
CA THR A 47 -9.55 -0.10 -1.11
C THR A 47 -9.12 -1.06 -0.01
N ASN A 48 -9.15 -2.36 -0.30
CA ASN A 48 -8.68 -3.39 0.62
C ASN A 48 -7.19 -3.21 0.91
N VAL A 49 -6.82 -3.25 2.17
CA VAL A 49 -5.44 -3.08 2.65
C VAL A 49 -4.51 -4.15 2.07
N ILE A 50 -4.99 -5.37 1.84
CA ILE A 50 -4.23 -6.46 1.22
C ILE A 50 -3.86 -6.13 -0.23
N ASP A 51 -4.75 -5.49 -1.00
CA ASP A 51 -4.45 -5.08 -2.36
C ASP A 51 -3.36 -4.00 -2.39
N ILE A 52 -3.40 -3.08 -1.41
CA ILE A 52 -2.35 -2.06 -1.23
C ILE A 52 -1.02 -2.73 -0.85
N TRP A 53 -1.05 -3.74 0.02
CA TRP A 53 0.14 -4.51 0.42
C TRP A 53 0.79 -5.25 -0.75
N HIS A 54 -0.01 -5.93 -1.58
CA HIS A 54 0.50 -6.57 -2.79
C HIS A 54 1.16 -5.55 -3.72
N TRP A 55 0.56 -4.37 -3.88
CA TRP A 55 1.17 -3.31 -4.68
C TRP A 55 2.55 -2.90 -4.15
N PHE A 56 2.74 -2.80 -2.83
CA PHE A 56 4.07 -2.52 -2.25
C PHE A 56 5.11 -3.57 -2.63
N GLU A 57 4.78 -4.86 -2.52
CA GLU A 57 5.69 -5.96 -2.86
C GLU A 57 5.99 -6.03 -4.37
N ASP A 58 5.04 -5.61 -5.21
CA ASP A 58 5.23 -5.54 -6.67
C ASP A 58 6.20 -4.43 -7.10
N GLN A 59 6.48 -3.43 -6.26
CA GLN A 59 7.36 -2.31 -6.62
C GLN A 59 8.84 -2.69 -6.61
N THR A 60 9.24 -3.58 -5.70
CA THR A 60 10.63 -4.06 -5.59
C THR A 60 10.70 -5.37 -4.82
N PRO A 61 11.52 -6.34 -5.25
CA PRO A 61 11.71 -7.60 -4.52
C PRO A 61 12.35 -7.42 -3.14
N ASP A 62 12.91 -6.25 -2.83
CA ASP A 62 13.50 -5.95 -1.52
C ASP A 62 12.47 -5.51 -0.46
N PHE A 63 11.25 -5.16 -0.89
CA PHE A 63 10.17 -4.78 0.02
C PHE A 63 9.32 -6.01 0.35
N HIS A 64 9.20 -6.33 1.63
CA HIS A 64 8.41 -7.46 2.09
C HIS A 64 7.50 -7.03 3.23
N ILE A 65 6.19 -7.15 3.01
CA ILE A 65 5.17 -6.75 3.99
C ILE A 65 5.36 -7.51 5.30
N SER A 66 5.74 -8.79 5.20
CA SER A 66 6.02 -9.62 6.36
C SER A 66 7.11 -9.07 7.27
N LYS A 67 8.02 -8.21 6.79
CA LYS A 67 9.05 -7.56 7.63
C LYS A 67 8.57 -6.26 8.27
N MET A 68 7.49 -5.68 7.76
CA MET A 68 6.95 -4.41 8.21
C MET A 68 5.88 -4.56 9.30
N LEU A 69 5.38 -5.79 9.51
CA LEU A 69 4.35 -6.14 10.49
C LEU A 69 4.91 -6.62 11.86
N TYR A 70 6.23 -6.70 12.02
CA TYR A 70 6.92 -7.11 13.26
C TYR A 70 7.77 -5.97 13.83
#